data_AF-A0A7Y5W3F6-F1
#
_entry.id   AF-A0A7Y5W3F6-F1
#
_cell.length_a   1.000
_cell.length_b   1.000
_cell.length_c   1.000
_cell.angle_alpha   90.00
_cell.angle_beta   90.00
_cell.angle_gamma   90.00
#
_symmetry.space_group_name_H-M   'P 1'
#
loop_
_entity.id
_entity.type
_entity.pdbx_description
1 polymer ?
#
loop_
_entity_poly.entity_id
_entity_poly.type
_entity_poly.pdbx_seq_one_letter_code
_entity_poly.pdbx_strand_id
1 'polypeptide(L)'
;MQHGTQRRSDPKWTRLTTDVRNGKFGKLLLAYACTYRPRESIGFRTPEQPPVELDYNLWLGPAPMHPYRTNLVHYDWHWIWDFGNGEIGNLGTHQMDVARWAMPDGAAPQRIASLGGRFGYQDQGETPNTQLTLFDCGDVKLICEQRGLVASKAVKVTVEFHTTQGVVREGKFFPKGERQGEPIEGAPLGGFADLGRPHFRNFIDCVRSRKREELNAEILEGHRSTLLAHLGNISYRLGEQVPFGMPAKAFSGDAQA
;
A
#
# COMPACT_ATOMS: atom_id res chain seq x y z
N MET A 1 17.59 -4.36 11.12
CA MET A 1 16.82 -4.99 10.03
C MET A 1 16.52 -3.93 8.98
N GLN A 2 16.68 -4.26 7.70
CA GLN A 2 16.22 -3.41 6.59
C GLN A 2 14.89 -3.95 6.06
N HIS A 3 13.89 -3.10 5.93
CA HIS A 3 12.59 -3.47 5.35
C HIS A 3 12.57 -3.20 3.85
N GLY A 4 11.82 -4.00 3.08
CA GLY A 4 11.76 -3.96 1.61
C GLY A 4 11.05 -2.75 0.97
N THR A 5 11.23 -1.54 1.50
CA THR A 5 10.74 -0.27 0.92
C THR A 5 11.82 0.32 0.02
N GLN A 6 11.99 -0.24 -1.19
CA GLN A 6 13.17 -0.01 -2.05
C GLN A 6 13.34 1.45 -2.47
N ARG A 7 12.23 2.19 -2.64
CA ARG A 7 12.26 3.62 -3.02
C ARG A 7 12.98 4.52 -2.01
N ARG A 8 13.14 4.08 -0.76
CA ARG A 8 13.93 4.81 0.23
C ARG A 8 15.43 4.82 -0.09
N SER A 9 15.88 3.91 -0.96
CA SER A 9 17.25 3.89 -1.48
C SER A 9 17.40 4.57 -2.84
N ASP A 10 16.35 5.24 -3.35
CA ASP A 10 16.41 6.06 -4.56
C ASP A 10 16.53 7.55 -4.17
N PRO A 11 17.68 8.20 -4.46
CA PRO A 11 17.89 9.62 -4.15
C PRO A 11 16.82 10.56 -4.72
N LYS A 12 16.18 10.19 -5.84
CA LYS A 12 15.11 11.00 -6.46
C LYS A 12 13.87 11.04 -5.58
N TRP A 13 13.48 9.89 -5.01
CA TRP A 13 12.37 9.81 -4.06
C TRP A 13 12.72 10.50 -2.73
N THR A 14 13.95 10.35 -2.24
CA THR A 14 14.42 11.09 -1.05
C THR A 14 14.28 12.60 -1.24
N ARG A 15 14.78 13.13 -2.37
CA ARG A 15 14.69 14.56 -2.68
C ARG A 15 13.24 15.02 -2.78
N LEU A 16 12.41 14.31 -3.55
CA LEU A 16 11.03 14.72 -3.77
C LEU A 16 10.20 14.73 -2.47
N THR A 17 10.28 13.66 -1.67
CA THR A 17 9.54 13.57 -0.41
C THR A 17 10.00 14.61 0.60
N THR A 18 11.30 14.91 0.65
CA THR A 18 11.87 15.99 1.46
C THR A 18 11.39 17.37 1.01
N ASP A 19 11.42 17.64 -0.30
CA ASP A 19 10.95 18.91 -0.87
C ASP A 19 9.45 19.15 -0.55
N VAL A 20 8.61 18.11 -0.67
CA VAL A 20 7.19 18.18 -0.32
C VAL A 20 7.00 18.42 1.18
N ARG A 21 7.67 17.63 2.02
CA ARG A 21 7.59 17.75 3.50
C ARG A 21 8.00 19.14 3.98
N ASN A 22 9.05 19.71 3.39
CA ASN A 22 9.58 21.03 3.72
C ASN A 22 8.76 22.18 3.12
N GLY A 23 7.67 21.90 2.42
CA GLY A 23 6.75 22.91 1.90
C GLY A 23 7.24 23.66 0.67
N LYS A 24 8.21 23.11 -0.09
CA LYS A 24 8.71 23.72 -1.34
C LYS A 24 7.59 24.00 -2.35
N PHE A 25 6.57 23.14 -2.35
CA PHE A 25 5.38 23.25 -3.20
C PHE A 25 4.14 23.72 -2.41
N GLY A 26 4.32 24.33 -1.22
CA GLY A 26 3.25 24.62 -0.27
C GLY A 26 3.00 23.51 0.76
N LYS A 27 2.15 23.79 1.76
CA LYS A 27 1.81 22.83 2.82
C LYS A 27 1.07 21.64 2.21
N LEU A 28 1.52 20.42 2.50
CA LEU A 28 0.83 19.18 2.09
C LEU A 28 -0.55 19.13 2.75
N LEU A 29 -1.59 18.82 1.97
CA LEU A 29 -2.97 18.67 2.41
C LEU A 29 -3.45 17.22 2.27
N LEU A 30 -3.07 16.57 1.16
CA LEU A 30 -3.44 15.20 0.85
C LEU A 30 -2.30 14.50 0.10
N ALA A 31 -1.92 13.31 0.56
CA ALA A 31 -1.11 12.37 -0.19
C ALA A 31 -2.01 11.27 -0.78
N TYR A 32 -1.98 11.11 -2.11
CA TYR A 32 -2.83 10.16 -2.82
C TYR A 32 -1.97 9.03 -3.40
N ALA A 33 -2.03 7.86 -2.78
CA ALA A 33 -1.33 6.64 -3.15
C ALA A 33 -2.20 5.79 -4.07
N CYS A 34 -1.78 5.64 -5.33
CA CYS A 34 -2.56 5.00 -6.39
C CYS A 34 -1.86 3.74 -6.89
N THR A 35 -2.60 2.63 -6.93
CA THR A 35 -2.17 1.35 -7.51
C THR A 35 -3.27 0.76 -8.39
N TYR A 36 -3.18 0.97 -9.69
CA TYR A 36 -4.02 0.32 -10.68
C TYR A 36 -3.18 -0.73 -11.36
N ARG A 37 -3.45 -1.99 -11.06
CA ARG A 37 -2.74 -3.12 -11.64
C ARG A 37 -3.75 -4.22 -11.91
N PRO A 38 -3.90 -4.67 -13.17
CA PRO A 38 -4.78 -5.79 -13.47
C PRO A 38 -4.42 -6.99 -12.61
N ARG A 39 -5.44 -7.60 -12.02
CA ARG A 39 -5.36 -8.90 -11.35
C ARG A 39 -6.16 -9.92 -12.12
N GLU A 40 -5.74 -11.17 -12.00
CA GLU A 40 -6.51 -12.31 -12.49
C GLU A 40 -7.20 -12.97 -11.29
N SER A 41 -8.29 -13.65 -11.59
CA SER A 41 -8.93 -14.51 -10.62
C SER A 41 -7.99 -15.65 -10.23
N ILE A 42 -7.97 -16.04 -8.95
CA ILE A 42 -7.21 -17.21 -8.49
C ILE A 42 -7.95 -18.53 -8.75
N GLY A 43 -9.18 -18.44 -9.29
CA GLY A 43 -10.04 -19.57 -9.60
C GLY A 43 -10.41 -20.44 -8.39
N PHE A 44 -10.89 -21.64 -8.70
CA PHE A 44 -11.15 -22.70 -7.74
C PHE A 44 -10.19 -23.87 -7.97
N ARG A 45 -9.66 -24.42 -6.89
CA ARG A 45 -8.89 -25.67 -6.87
C ARG A 45 -9.42 -26.59 -5.78
N THR A 46 -9.47 -27.88 -6.11
CA THR A 46 -9.77 -28.93 -5.15
C THR A 46 -8.55 -29.17 -4.26
N PRO A 47 -8.76 -29.53 -2.98
CA PRO A 47 -7.69 -30.03 -2.13
C PRO A 47 -6.89 -31.16 -2.77
N GLU A 48 -5.58 -31.16 -2.58
CA GLU A 48 -4.69 -32.26 -2.96
C GLU A 48 -3.56 -32.42 -1.94
N GLN A 49 -2.72 -33.46 -2.11
CA GLN A 49 -1.54 -33.63 -1.25
C GLN A 49 -0.46 -32.62 -1.64
N PRO A 50 0.22 -31.98 -0.67
CA PRO A 50 1.34 -31.11 -0.97
C PRO A 50 2.47 -31.90 -1.64
N PRO A 51 3.25 -31.26 -2.55
CA PRO A 51 4.43 -31.89 -3.13
C PRO A 51 5.45 -32.24 -2.04
N VAL A 52 6.23 -33.31 -2.25
CA VAL A 52 7.17 -33.83 -1.23
C VAL A 52 8.27 -32.81 -0.88
N GLU A 53 8.57 -31.89 -1.79
CA GLU A 53 9.53 -30.81 -1.59
C GLU A 53 8.99 -29.64 -0.75
N LEU A 54 7.68 -29.62 -0.43
CA LEU A 54 7.02 -28.60 0.38
C LEU A 54 6.62 -29.18 1.74
N ASP A 55 7.33 -28.77 2.79
CA ASP A 55 6.83 -28.93 4.16
C ASP A 55 5.66 -27.96 4.37
N TYR A 56 4.45 -28.46 4.11
CA TYR A 56 3.25 -27.64 4.14
C TYR A 56 2.85 -27.23 5.56
N ASN A 57 3.14 -28.05 6.56
CA ASN A 57 2.91 -27.68 7.96
C ASN A 57 3.81 -26.52 8.37
N LEU A 58 5.09 -26.55 7.97
CA LEU A 58 6.00 -25.43 8.17
C LEU A 58 5.57 -24.18 7.40
N TRP A 59 5.09 -24.34 6.16
CA TRP A 59 4.59 -23.23 5.34
C TRP A 59 3.36 -22.55 5.96
N LEU A 60 2.40 -23.34 6.47
CA LEU A 60 1.23 -22.82 7.20
C LEU A 60 1.64 -22.10 8.48
N GLY A 61 2.64 -22.61 9.18
CA GLY A 61 3.10 -22.07 10.45
C GLY A 61 1.96 -22.04 11.49
N PRO A 62 1.75 -20.92 12.21
CA PRO A 62 0.71 -20.84 13.25
C PRO A 62 -0.70 -20.56 12.71
N ALA A 63 -0.89 -20.43 11.39
CA ALA A 63 -2.20 -20.17 10.81
C ALA A 63 -3.15 -21.35 11.02
N PRO A 64 -4.49 -21.14 10.95
CA PRO A 64 -5.45 -22.22 10.92
C PRO A 64 -5.11 -23.26 9.85
N MET A 65 -5.48 -24.52 10.08
CA MET A 65 -5.23 -25.58 9.11
C MET A 65 -6.06 -25.34 7.85
N HIS A 66 -5.39 -25.16 6.71
CA HIS A 66 -5.99 -25.10 5.38
C HIS A 66 -5.63 -26.36 4.60
N PRO A 67 -6.52 -26.92 3.78
CA PRO A 67 -6.14 -27.95 2.83
C PRO A 67 -5.19 -27.36 1.77
N TYR A 68 -4.14 -28.09 1.41
CA TYR A 68 -3.26 -27.69 0.32
C TYR A 68 -4.03 -27.61 -1.01
N ARG A 69 -3.79 -26.52 -1.74
CA ARG A 69 -4.32 -26.24 -3.09
C ARG A 69 -3.24 -25.57 -3.92
N THR A 70 -3.19 -25.88 -5.21
CA THR A 70 -2.18 -25.33 -6.14
C THR A 70 -2.28 -23.82 -6.36
N ASN A 71 -3.43 -23.21 -6.08
CA ASN A 71 -3.66 -21.76 -6.19
C ASN A 71 -3.51 -21.02 -4.85
N LEU A 72 -2.77 -21.60 -3.89
CA LEU A 72 -2.41 -20.93 -2.64
C LEU A 72 -0.91 -20.60 -2.61
N VAL A 73 -0.09 -21.56 -2.99
CA VAL A 73 1.36 -21.52 -2.87
C VAL A 73 2.00 -21.28 -4.25
N HIS A 74 2.97 -20.39 -4.45
CA HIS A 74 3.59 -19.45 -3.49
C HIS A 74 3.14 -18.01 -3.65
N TYR A 75 2.23 -17.67 -4.59
CA TYR A 75 1.85 -16.27 -4.80
C TYR A 75 0.48 -15.93 -4.20
N ASP A 76 -0.53 -16.74 -4.46
CA ASP A 76 -1.93 -16.36 -4.24
C ASP A 76 -2.40 -16.37 -2.78
N TRP A 77 -1.58 -16.85 -1.85
CA TRP A 77 -1.81 -16.79 -0.40
C TRP A 77 -2.17 -15.39 0.09
N HIS A 78 -1.65 -14.33 -0.53
CA HIS A 78 -1.94 -12.96 -0.11
C HIS A 78 -3.40 -12.56 -0.30
N TRP A 79 -4.21 -13.33 -1.04
CA TRP A 79 -5.65 -13.13 -1.20
C TRP A 79 -6.49 -13.80 -0.10
N ILE A 80 -5.88 -14.53 0.83
CA ILE A 80 -6.55 -15.24 1.92
C ILE A 80 -6.21 -14.54 3.25
N TRP A 81 -7.21 -14.23 4.08
CA TRP A 81 -7.02 -13.39 5.27
C TRP A 81 -6.08 -14.00 6.31
N ASP A 82 -6.03 -15.32 6.39
CA ASP A 82 -5.17 -16.03 7.34
C ASP A 82 -3.67 -15.92 7.00
N PHE A 83 -3.35 -15.64 5.73
CA PHE A 83 -1.96 -15.58 5.26
C PHE A 83 -1.52 -14.19 4.83
N GLY A 84 -2.44 -13.34 4.37
CA GLY A 84 -2.07 -12.03 3.85
C GLY A 84 -3.17 -10.99 3.84
N ASN A 85 -2.88 -9.92 3.12
CA ASN A 85 -3.50 -8.62 3.31
C ASN A 85 -4.10 -8.06 2.01
N GLY A 86 -4.22 -8.87 0.97
CA GLY A 86 -4.68 -8.45 -0.34
C GLY A 86 -3.78 -7.44 -1.03
N GLU A 87 -4.37 -6.72 -1.99
CA GLU A 87 -3.63 -5.74 -2.80
C GLU A 87 -3.07 -4.58 -1.97
N ILE A 88 -3.70 -4.26 -0.84
CA ILE A 88 -3.30 -3.15 0.03
C ILE A 88 -1.99 -3.45 0.74
N GLY A 89 -1.77 -4.70 1.13
CA GLY A 89 -0.49 -5.17 1.65
C GLY A 89 0.53 -5.53 0.58
N ASN A 90 0.08 -5.93 -0.62
CA ASN A 90 0.97 -6.32 -1.72
C ASN A 90 1.64 -5.10 -2.38
N LEU A 91 0.86 -4.28 -3.09
CA LEU A 91 1.39 -3.08 -3.76
C LEU A 91 1.02 -1.78 -3.06
N GLY A 92 -0.14 -1.73 -2.40
CA GLY A 92 -0.61 -0.53 -1.71
C GLY A 92 0.42 -0.01 -0.71
N THR A 93 1.05 -0.91 0.05
CA THR A 93 2.05 -0.56 1.07
C THR A 93 3.25 0.20 0.52
N HIS A 94 3.68 -0.06 -0.72
CA HIS A 94 4.81 0.66 -1.33
C HIS A 94 4.47 2.12 -1.61
N GLN A 95 3.23 2.37 -2.04
CA GLN A 95 2.75 3.71 -2.35
C GLN A 95 2.40 4.48 -1.08
N MET A 96 1.81 3.79 -0.09
CA MET A 96 1.54 4.35 1.22
C MET A 96 2.83 4.70 1.98
N ASP A 97 3.90 3.92 1.83
CA ASP A 97 5.21 4.26 2.40
C ASP A 97 5.73 5.61 1.87
N VAL A 98 5.74 5.80 0.55
CA VAL A 98 6.15 7.06 -0.08
C VAL A 98 5.22 8.21 0.31
N ALA A 99 3.91 7.97 0.33
CA ALA A 99 2.92 8.95 0.75
C ALA A 99 3.19 9.42 2.19
N ARG A 100 3.36 8.50 3.13
CA ARG A 100 3.73 8.82 4.53
C ARG A 100 5.08 9.51 4.60
N TRP A 101 6.05 9.08 3.80
CA TRP A 101 7.39 9.65 3.83
C TRP A 101 7.40 11.15 3.49
N ALA A 102 6.50 11.62 2.63
CA ALA A 102 6.35 13.06 2.35
C ALA A 102 5.55 13.84 3.42
N MET A 103 4.89 13.16 4.35
CA MET A 103 4.09 13.82 5.39
C MET A 103 4.97 14.45 6.47
N PRO A 104 4.44 15.43 7.25
CA PRO A 104 5.10 15.95 8.43
C PRO A 104 5.51 14.84 9.40
N ASP A 105 6.63 15.04 10.10
CA ASP A 105 7.09 14.08 11.09
C ASP A 105 6.06 13.91 12.22
N GLY A 106 5.83 12.65 12.61
CA GLY A 106 4.84 12.30 13.62
C GLY A 106 3.39 12.22 13.11
N ALA A 107 3.11 12.56 11.84
CA ALA A 107 1.78 12.36 11.27
C ALA A 107 1.39 10.87 11.30
N ALA A 108 0.26 10.58 11.93
CA ALA A 108 -0.25 9.22 12.13
C ALA A 108 -1.77 9.21 11.98
N PRO A 109 -2.37 8.12 11.48
CA PRO A 109 -3.81 8.05 11.31
C PRO A 109 -4.54 8.08 12.65
N GLN A 110 -5.55 8.94 12.74
CA GLN A 110 -6.46 9.10 13.87
C GLN A 110 -7.84 8.50 13.58
N ARG A 111 -8.27 8.53 12.32
CA ARG A 111 -9.51 7.91 11.84
C ARG A 111 -9.29 7.28 10.48
N ILE A 112 -9.99 6.19 10.20
CA ILE A 112 -9.81 5.41 8.99
C ILE A 112 -11.18 4.98 8.49
N ALA A 113 -11.40 5.12 7.19
CA ALA A 113 -12.55 4.58 6.50
C ALA A 113 -12.06 3.82 5.27
N SER A 114 -12.41 2.54 5.18
CA SER A 114 -12.07 1.69 4.04
C SER A 114 -13.33 1.07 3.45
N LEU A 115 -13.45 1.14 2.13
CA LEU A 115 -14.50 0.47 1.38
C LEU A 115 -13.90 -0.20 0.15
N GLY A 116 -14.54 -1.25 -0.31
CA GLY A 116 -14.03 -2.01 -1.45
C GLY A 116 -14.78 -3.31 -1.64
N GLY A 117 -14.16 -4.20 -2.39
CA GLY A 117 -14.68 -5.53 -2.59
C GLY A 117 -13.82 -6.34 -3.53
N ARG A 118 -14.23 -7.59 -3.70
CA ARG A 118 -13.67 -8.50 -4.69
C ARG A 118 -14.60 -8.54 -5.90
N PHE A 119 -14.41 -7.58 -6.80
CA PHE A 119 -15.30 -7.37 -7.93
C PHE A 119 -14.88 -8.19 -9.15
N GLY A 120 -15.87 -8.65 -9.91
CA GLY A 120 -15.67 -9.32 -11.20
C GLY A 120 -15.15 -10.75 -11.11
N TYR A 121 -14.86 -11.26 -9.91
CA TYR A 121 -14.36 -12.62 -9.70
C TYR A 121 -15.35 -13.46 -8.91
N GLN A 122 -15.45 -14.72 -9.29
CA GLN A 122 -15.98 -15.79 -8.45
C GLN A 122 -14.82 -16.76 -8.27
N ASP A 123 -14.18 -16.72 -7.11
CA ASP A 123 -13.01 -17.54 -6.80
C ASP A 123 -12.83 -17.71 -5.28
N GLN A 124 -11.71 -18.32 -4.89
CA GLN A 124 -11.40 -18.61 -3.50
C GLN A 124 -10.75 -17.45 -2.74
N GLY A 125 -10.61 -16.26 -3.36
CA GLY A 125 -9.99 -15.12 -2.69
C GLY A 125 -10.95 -14.41 -1.75
N GLU A 126 -10.44 -13.95 -0.61
CA GLU A 126 -11.23 -13.36 0.47
C GLU A 126 -10.99 -11.86 0.61
N THR A 127 -9.80 -11.38 0.21
CA THR A 127 -9.46 -9.97 0.29
C THR A 127 -9.96 -9.17 -0.92
N PRO A 128 -10.22 -7.86 -0.77
CA PRO A 128 -10.59 -6.99 -1.86
C PRO A 128 -9.55 -6.99 -2.98
N ASN A 129 -10.00 -7.04 -4.24
CA ASN A 129 -9.16 -6.71 -5.39
C ASN A 129 -9.22 -5.21 -5.72
N THR A 130 -10.21 -4.50 -5.21
CA THR A 130 -10.40 -3.07 -5.36
C THR A 130 -10.78 -2.48 -4.01
N GLN A 131 -10.01 -1.50 -3.54
CA GLN A 131 -10.16 -0.93 -2.21
C GLN A 131 -9.77 0.54 -2.21
N LEU A 132 -10.59 1.38 -1.60
CA LEU A 132 -10.33 2.78 -1.32
C LEU A 132 -10.28 2.97 0.20
N THR A 133 -9.16 3.48 0.69
CA THR A 133 -8.96 3.74 2.11
C THR A 133 -8.56 5.18 2.34
N LEU A 134 -9.32 5.91 3.16
CA LEU A 134 -9.00 7.23 3.66
C LEU A 134 -8.41 7.10 5.06
N PHE A 135 -7.25 7.72 5.26
CA PHE A 135 -6.62 7.90 6.55
C PHE A 135 -6.64 9.39 6.90
N ASP A 136 -7.31 9.72 7.99
CA ASP A 136 -7.26 11.06 8.60
C ASP A 136 -6.08 11.14 9.55
N CYS A 137 -5.01 11.82 9.15
CA CYS A 137 -3.80 12.01 9.95
C CYS A 137 -3.72 13.42 10.56
N GLY A 138 -4.88 14.04 10.84
CA GLY A 138 -4.97 15.42 11.33
C GLY A 138 -4.91 16.42 10.19
N ASP A 139 -3.90 17.29 10.18
CA ASP A 139 -3.75 18.35 9.16
C ASP A 139 -3.57 17.82 7.73
N VAL A 140 -3.12 16.56 7.59
CA VAL A 140 -2.90 15.91 6.30
C VAL A 140 -3.75 14.66 6.20
N LYS A 141 -4.30 14.41 5.02
CA LYS A 141 -4.99 13.16 4.70
C LYS A 141 -4.10 12.26 3.84
N LEU A 142 -4.28 10.95 3.97
CA LEU A 142 -3.74 9.98 3.02
C LEU A 142 -4.91 9.21 2.41
N ILE A 143 -4.94 9.11 1.09
CA ILE A 143 -5.87 8.22 0.39
C ILE A 143 -5.04 7.13 -0.27
N CYS A 144 -5.39 5.87 -0.02
CA CYS A 144 -4.87 4.74 -0.75
C CYS A 144 -5.98 4.18 -1.64
N GLU A 145 -5.76 4.17 -2.94
CA GLU A 145 -6.68 3.60 -3.91
C GLU A 145 -6.03 2.48 -4.70
N GLN A 146 -6.69 1.32 -4.69
CA GLN A 146 -6.28 0.14 -5.44
C GLN A 146 -7.39 -0.31 -6.37
N ARG A 147 -7.01 -0.65 -7.60
CA ARG A 147 -7.91 -1.20 -8.61
C ARG A 147 -7.27 -2.41 -9.26
N GLY A 148 -7.81 -3.58 -8.95
CA GLY A 148 -7.48 -4.85 -9.58
C GLY A 148 -8.21 -5.06 -10.92
N LEU A 149 -9.38 -4.41 -11.08
CA LEU A 149 -10.10 -4.35 -12.35
C LEU A 149 -9.71 -3.07 -13.10
N VAL A 150 -9.04 -3.21 -14.24
CA VAL A 150 -8.77 -2.10 -15.15
C VAL A 150 -9.22 -2.49 -16.56
N ALA A 151 -9.97 -1.60 -17.22
CA ALA A 151 -10.53 -1.85 -18.55
C ALA A 151 -9.45 -1.96 -19.66
N SER A 152 -8.23 -1.49 -19.39
CA SER A 152 -7.06 -1.63 -20.25
C SER A 152 -5.92 -2.27 -19.46
N LYS A 153 -4.93 -2.84 -20.14
CA LYS A 153 -3.66 -3.29 -19.50
C LYS A 153 -2.84 -2.12 -18.90
N ALA A 154 -3.42 -0.93 -18.78
CA ALA A 154 -2.76 0.24 -18.21
C ALA A 154 -2.48 0.00 -16.73
N VAL A 155 -1.19 -0.01 -16.41
CA VAL A 155 -0.69 -0.01 -15.04
C VAL A 155 -0.48 1.43 -14.62
N LYS A 156 -1.08 1.86 -13.52
CA LYS A 156 -0.82 3.16 -12.89
C LYS A 156 -0.40 2.95 -11.45
N VAL A 157 0.89 3.11 -11.17
CA VAL A 157 1.44 3.00 -9.81
C VAL A 157 2.11 4.32 -9.49
N THR A 158 1.43 5.22 -8.79
CA THR A 158 1.95 6.57 -8.51
C THR A 158 1.57 7.06 -7.12
N VAL A 159 2.23 8.13 -6.69
CA VAL A 159 1.83 8.94 -5.54
C VAL A 159 1.68 10.38 -6.03
N GLU A 160 0.59 11.02 -5.65
CA GLU A 160 0.32 12.44 -5.93
C GLU A 160 0.30 13.21 -4.62
N PHE A 161 0.85 14.42 -4.60
CA PHE A 161 0.89 15.28 -3.41
C PHE A 161 0.09 16.54 -3.70
N HIS A 162 -1.05 16.69 -3.04
CA HIS A 162 -1.92 17.85 -3.13
C HIS A 162 -1.57 18.83 -2.02
N THR A 163 -1.17 20.03 -2.39
CA THR A 163 -0.63 21.04 -1.48
C THR A 163 -1.44 22.34 -1.56
N THR A 164 -1.12 23.31 -0.71
CA THR A 164 -1.75 24.65 -0.75
C THR A 164 -1.43 25.45 -2.01
N GLN A 165 -0.32 25.15 -2.71
CA GLN A 165 0.10 25.89 -3.91
C GLN A 165 -0.08 25.10 -5.21
N GLY A 166 -0.49 23.83 -5.16
CA GLY A 166 -0.68 23.04 -6.38
C GLY A 166 -0.70 21.54 -6.13
N VAL A 167 -0.42 20.77 -7.18
CA VAL A 167 -0.35 19.31 -7.12
C VAL A 167 0.98 18.85 -7.71
N VAL A 168 1.72 18.02 -6.98
CA VAL A 168 2.86 17.29 -7.54
C VAL A 168 2.40 15.91 -7.97
N ARG A 169 2.56 15.59 -9.26
CA ARG A 169 2.26 14.27 -9.81
C ARG A 169 3.09 14.01 -11.06
N GLU A 170 3.47 12.75 -11.28
CA GLU A 170 4.14 12.30 -12.51
C GLU A 170 5.39 13.13 -12.86
N GLY A 171 6.21 13.47 -11.85
CA GLY A 171 7.43 14.25 -12.02
C GLY A 171 7.22 15.73 -12.36
N LYS A 172 5.99 16.24 -12.24
CA LYS A 172 5.63 17.64 -12.52
C LYS A 172 4.93 18.30 -11.33
N PHE A 173 5.08 19.61 -11.21
CA PHE A 173 4.29 20.46 -10.34
C PHE A 173 3.25 21.22 -11.16
N PHE A 174 2.00 21.14 -10.74
CA PHE A 174 0.87 21.86 -11.35
C PHE A 174 0.44 22.95 -10.36
N PRO A 175 0.79 24.23 -10.59
CA PRO A 175 0.40 25.31 -9.71
C PRO A 175 -1.13 25.42 -9.57
N LYS A 176 -1.58 25.96 -8.44
CA LYS A 176 -3.01 26.09 -8.12
C LYS A 176 -3.73 26.91 -9.20
N GLY A 177 -4.74 26.29 -9.82
CA GLY A 177 -5.52 26.91 -10.89
C GLY A 177 -4.98 26.65 -12.30
N GLU A 178 -3.77 26.09 -12.41
CA GLU A 178 -3.11 25.83 -13.69
C GLU A 178 -3.37 24.40 -14.18
N ARG A 179 -3.49 24.27 -15.51
CA ARG A 179 -3.58 22.97 -16.18
C ARG A 179 -2.22 22.47 -16.69
N GLN A 180 -1.30 23.38 -16.96
CA GLN A 180 0.04 23.08 -17.41
C GLN A 180 0.91 22.73 -16.19
N GLY A 181 1.61 21.61 -16.28
CA GLY A 181 2.57 21.19 -15.25
C GLY A 181 4.00 21.53 -15.62
N GLU A 182 4.74 22.06 -14.67
CA GLU A 182 6.18 22.35 -14.77
C GLU A 182 6.99 21.11 -14.37
N PRO A 183 7.97 20.66 -15.18
CA PRO A 183 8.85 19.56 -14.81
C PRO A 183 9.63 19.86 -13.53
N ILE A 184 9.64 18.91 -12.59
CA ILE A 184 10.50 18.99 -11.41
C ILE A 184 11.80 18.28 -11.75
N GLU A 185 12.91 19.03 -11.78
CA GLU A 185 14.22 18.49 -12.13
C GLU A 185 14.60 17.31 -11.23
N GLY A 186 14.92 16.16 -11.86
CA GLY A 186 15.33 14.95 -11.16
C GLY A 186 14.22 14.26 -10.37
N ALA A 187 12.96 14.67 -10.52
CA ALA A 187 11.85 13.96 -9.88
C ALA A 187 11.69 12.55 -10.46
N PRO A 188 11.36 11.57 -9.62
CA PRO A 188 11.03 10.23 -10.09
C PRO A 188 9.69 10.25 -10.82
N LEU A 189 9.54 9.36 -11.80
CA LEU A 189 8.24 9.05 -12.39
C LEU A 189 7.52 7.99 -11.56
N GLY A 190 6.20 7.86 -11.77
CA GLY A 190 5.47 6.69 -11.29
C GLY A 190 5.99 5.39 -11.91
N GLY A 191 5.50 4.26 -11.41
CA GLY A 191 5.89 2.92 -11.83
C GLY A 191 6.44 2.08 -10.68
N PHE A 192 7.07 0.96 -10.99
CA PHE A 192 7.68 0.10 -9.97
C PHE A 192 9.04 0.63 -9.54
N ALA A 193 9.43 0.34 -8.29
CA ALA A 193 10.79 0.62 -7.85
C ALA A 193 11.79 -0.26 -8.63
N ASP A 194 13.06 0.15 -8.69
CA ASP A 194 14.14 -0.77 -9.12
C ASP A 194 14.11 -2.02 -8.24
N LEU A 195 14.47 -3.18 -8.79
CA LEU A 195 14.45 -4.51 -8.15
C LEU A 195 15.49 -4.66 -7.01
N GLY A 196 15.88 -3.55 -6.40
CA GLY A 196 16.57 -3.55 -5.11
C GLY A 196 18.09 -3.42 -5.19
N ARG A 197 18.73 -3.28 -6.36
CA ARG A 197 20.21 -3.10 -6.41
C ARG A 197 20.75 -2.02 -5.45
N PRO A 198 20.26 -0.76 -5.47
CA PRO A 198 20.72 0.25 -4.51
C PRO A 198 20.31 -0.08 -3.06
N HIS A 199 19.19 -0.76 -2.88
CA HIS A 199 18.65 -1.14 -1.58
C HIS A 199 19.48 -2.22 -0.89
N PHE A 200 19.79 -3.30 -1.61
CA PHE A 200 20.71 -4.36 -1.19
C PHE A 200 22.11 -3.82 -0.93
N ARG A 201 22.60 -2.92 -1.78
CA ARG A 201 23.90 -2.27 -1.56
C ARG A 201 23.91 -1.51 -0.24
N ASN A 202 22.89 -0.69 0.04
CA ASN A 202 22.77 0.01 1.32
C ASN A 202 22.78 -0.96 2.51
N PHE A 203 22.07 -2.10 2.42
CA PHE A 203 22.11 -3.11 3.49
C PHE A 203 23.51 -3.68 3.71
N ILE A 204 24.19 -4.10 2.64
CA ILE A 204 25.55 -4.68 2.71
C ILE A 204 26.53 -3.65 3.28
N ASP A 205 26.44 -2.40 2.83
CA ASP A 205 27.29 -1.32 3.31
C ASP A 205 27.07 -1.06 4.80
N CYS A 206 25.82 -1.06 5.29
CA CYS A 206 25.50 -0.95 6.72
C CYS A 206 26.03 -2.14 7.55
N VAL A 207 25.95 -3.37 7.02
CA VAL A 207 26.51 -4.56 7.70
C VAL A 207 28.03 -4.43 7.82
N ARG A 208 28.70 -3.94 6.78
CA ARG A 208 30.15 -3.73 6.77
C ARG A 208 30.57 -2.60 7.71
N SER A 209 29.87 -1.47 7.67
CA SER A 209 30.18 -0.32 8.51
C SER A 209 29.78 -0.51 9.97
N ARG A 210 28.82 -1.42 10.23
CA ARG A 210 28.16 -1.64 11.53
C ARG A 210 27.42 -0.42 12.07
N LYS A 211 27.04 0.50 11.20
CA LYS A 211 26.32 1.74 11.54
C LYS A 211 24.86 1.62 11.12
N ARG A 212 23.97 1.54 12.11
CA ARG A 212 22.52 1.40 11.89
C ARG A 212 21.93 2.65 11.25
N GLU A 213 22.46 3.81 11.62
CA GLU A 213 22.06 5.14 11.16
C GLU A 213 22.25 5.37 9.65
N GLU A 214 23.06 4.54 8.99
CA GLU A 214 23.26 4.58 7.54
C GLU A 214 22.15 3.84 6.77
N LEU A 215 21.22 3.19 7.46
CA LEU A 215 20.19 2.35 6.86
C LEU A 215 18.99 3.18 6.37
N ASN A 216 18.68 3.08 5.08
CA ASN A 216 17.64 3.90 4.45
C ASN A 216 16.21 3.45 4.77
N ALA A 217 16.02 2.19 5.19
CA ALA A 217 14.71 1.57 5.41
C ALA A 217 14.70 0.78 6.72
N GLU A 218 14.80 1.52 7.82
CA GLU A 218 14.81 1.00 9.19
C GLU A 218 13.51 0.24 9.53
N ILE A 219 13.57 -0.73 10.46
CA ILE A 219 12.42 -1.55 10.86
C ILE A 219 11.23 -0.72 11.34
N LEU A 220 11.45 0.38 12.05
CA LEU A 220 10.37 1.24 12.54
C LEU A 220 9.63 1.92 11.39
N GLU A 221 10.35 2.29 10.33
CA GLU A 221 9.73 2.84 9.12
C GLU A 221 8.91 1.78 8.38
N GLY A 222 9.42 0.55 8.30
CA GLY A 222 8.67 -0.60 7.76
C GLY A 222 7.40 -0.88 8.57
N HIS A 223 7.51 -0.98 9.90
CA HIS A 223 6.38 -1.20 10.82
C HIS A 223 5.28 -0.16 10.62
N ARG A 224 5.64 1.13 10.63
CA ARG A 224 4.68 2.22 10.43
C ARG A 224 3.99 2.14 9.05
N SER A 225 4.67 1.61 8.02
CA SER A 225 4.14 1.60 6.64
C SER A 225 3.15 0.47 6.49
N THR A 226 3.53 -0.70 7.00
CA THR A 226 2.69 -1.89 7.03
C THR A 226 1.47 -1.70 7.93
N LEU A 227 1.58 -0.92 9.01
CA LEU A 227 0.45 -0.58 9.88
C LEU A 227 -0.70 0.06 9.09
N LEU A 228 -0.43 0.89 8.07
CA LEU A 228 -1.48 1.49 7.24
C LEU A 228 -2.30 0.43 6.50
N ALA A 229 -1.65 -0.60 5.96
CA ALA A 229 -2.35 -1.69 5.28
C ALA A 229 -3.20 -2.51 6.24
N HIS A 230 -2.68 -2.83 7.43
CA HIS A 230 -3.44 -3.54 8.46
C HIS A 230 -4.65 -2.73 8.91
N LEU A 231 -4.47 -1.44 9.22
CA LEU A 231 -5.56 -0.60 9.68
C LEU A 231 -6.63 -0.38 8.59
N GLY A 232 -6.24 -0.28 7.33
CA GLY A 232 -7.17 -0.25 6.20
C GLY A 232 -8.01 -1.53 6.11
N ASN A 233 -7.37 -2.70 6.26
CA ASN A 233 -8.07 -3.98 6.29
C ASN A 233 -8.96 -4.16 7.52
N ILE A 234 -8.53 -3.69 8.70
CA ILE A 234 -9.36 -3.70 9.92
C ILE A 234 -10.62 -2.85 9.69
N SER A 235 -10.47 -1.62 9.22
CA SER A 235 -11.60 -0.74 8.91
C SER A 235 -12.55 -1.37 7.89
N TYR A 236 -12.02 -2.00 6.83
CA TYR A 236 -12.84 -2.71 5.84
C TYR A 236 -13.63 -3.87 6.45
N ARG A 237 -12.99 -4.68 7.31
CA ARG A 237 -13.60 -5.88 7.90
C ARG A 237 -14.60 -5.58 9.02
N LEU A 238 -14.44 -4.46 9.72
CA LEU A 238 -15.41 -3.97 10.70
C LEU A 238 -16.68 -3.40 10.02
N GLY A 239 -16.59 -3.03 8.74
CA GLY A 239 -17.74 -2.56 7.99
C GLY A 239 -18.77 -3.67 7.74
N GLU A 240 -20.06 -3.35 7.88
CA GLU A 240 -21.15 -4.25 7.55
C GLU A 240 -21.69 -3.97 6.13
N GLN A 241 -22.04 -5.02 5.40
CA GLN A 241 -22.78 -4.87 4.13
C GLN A 241 -24.25 -4.57 4.43
N VAL A 242 -24.72 -3.39 4.02
CA VAL A 242 -26.12 -2.98 4.21
C VAL A 242 -26.82 -2.88 2.85
N PRO A 243 -27.95 -3.58 2.64
CA PRO A 243 -28.74 -3.43 1.42
C PRO A 243 -29.24 -2.00 1.24
N PHE A 244 -29.19 -1.49 0.01
CA PHE A 244 -29.56 -0.11 -0.34
C PHE A 244 -30.99 0.30 0.09
N GLY A 245 -31.90 -0.67 0.28
CA GLY A 245 -33.29 -0.44 0.67
C GLY A 245 -33.59 -0.57 2.17
N MET A 246 -32.61 -0.90 3.01
CA MET A 246 -32.81 -0.92 4.46
C MET A 246 -32.28 0.38 5.08
N PRO A 247 -33.02 1.01 6.02
CA PRO A 247 -32.46 2.10 6.80
C PRO A 247 -31.21 1.61 7.51
N ALA A 248 -30.07 2.23 7.23
CA ALA A 248 -28.82 1.90 7.90
C ALA A 248 -29.02 2.01 9.42
N LYS A 249 -28.56 1.01 10.17
CA LYS A 249 -28.50 1.14 11.63
C LYS A 249 -27.70 2.39 11.97
N ALA A 250 -28.17 3.15 12.95
CA ALA A 250 -27.42 4.28 13.47
C ALA A 250 -26.05 3.79 13.95
N PHE A 251 -24.99 4.51 13.56
CA PHE A 251 -23.59 4.19 13.90
C PHE A 251 -23.32 4.22 15.43
N SER A 252 -24.23 4.79 16.22
CA SER A 252 -24.11 4.88 17.67
C SER A 252 -24.48 3.56 18.34
N GLY A 253 -23.53 2.94 19.04
CA GLY A 253 -23.78 1.81 19.95
C GLY A 253 -23.14 0.48 19.56
N ASP A 254 -22.22 0.45 18.59
CA ASP A 254 -21.44 -0.75 18.33
C ASP A 254 -20.38 -0.96 19.42
N ALA A 255 -20.55 -2.01 20.22
CA ALA A 255 -19.64 -2.37 21.31
C ALA A 255 -18.29 -2.94 20.81
N GLN A 256 -18.12 -3.12 19.49
CA GLN A 256 -16.90 -3.61 18.86
C GLN A 256 -16.08 -2.50 18.16
N ALA A 257 -16.54 -1.25 18.17
CA ALA A 257 -15.82 -0.07 17.65
C ALA A 257 -14.98 0.61 18.74
#